data_AF-A0A962MF01-F1
#
_entry.id   AF-A0A962MF01-F1
#
_cell.length_a   1.000
_cell.length_b   1.000
_cell.length_c   1.000
_cell.angle_alpha   90.00
_cell.angle_beta   90.00
_cell.angle_gamma   90.00
#
_symmetry.space_group_name_H-M   'P 1'
#
loop_
_entity.id
_entity.type
_entity.pdbx_description
1 polymer ?
#
loop_
_entity_poly.entity_id
_entity_poly.type
_entity_poly.pdbx_seq_one_letter_code
_entity_poly.pdbx_strand_id
1 'polypeptide(L)' 'VIKRYVEMGVGISIVSGICLNDSDPLARHALDRYFPKRTYGVILRRGKFLSPQAQRFIESIDPRFFARSRPAPEITD' A
#
# COMPACT_ATOMS: atom_id res chain seq x y z
N VAL A 1 6.59 -12.26 -13.69
CA VAL A 1 6.84 -12.25 -15.15
C VAL A 1 7.96 -11.28 -15.53
N ILE A 2 7.81 -9.96 -15.38
CA ILE A 2 8.84 -9.00 -15.86
C ILE A 2 10.24 -9.20 -15.25
N LYS A 3 10.32 -9.55 -13.95
CA LYS A 3 11.60 -9.84 -13.27
C LYS A 3 12.42 -10.92 -13.97
N ARG A 4 11.77 -11.96 -14.52
CA ARG A 4 12.44 -13.05 -15.22
C ARG A 4 13.08 -12.61 -16.53
N TYR A 5 12.44 -11.70 -17.26
CA TYR A 5 13.01 -11.16 -18.51
C TYR A 5 14.23 -10.27 -18.23
N VAL A 6 14.20 -9.48 -17.16
CA VAL A 6 15.37 -8.70 -16.71
C VAL A 6 16.51 -9.63 -16.30
N GLU A 7 16.21 -10.69 -15.55
CA GLU A 7 17.19 -11.71 -15.14
C GLU A 7 17.81 -12.43 -16.35
N MET A 8 17.02 -12.70 -17.39
CA MET A 8 17.49 -13.28 -18.66
C MET A 8 18.27 -12.28 -19.53
N GLY A 9 18.51 -11.05 -19.08
CA GLY A 9 19.27 -10.05 -19.81
C GLY A 9 18.52 -9.36 -20.95
N VAL A 10 17.19 -9.47 -21.01
CA VAL A 10 16.37 -8.88 -22.09
C VAL A 10 16.29 -7.36 -21.98
N GLY A 11 16.56 -6.78 -20.81
CA GLY A 11 16.60 -5.34 -20.62
C GLY A 11 16.42 -4.92 -19.17
N ILE A 12 16.01 -3.67 -18.96
CA ILE A 12 15.72 -3.09 -17.64
C ILE A 12 14.21 -2.84 -17.46
N SER A 13 13.75 -2.85 -16.20
CA SER A 13 12.36 -2.54 -15.87
C SER A 13 12.30 -1.63 -14.65
N ILE A 14 11.36 -0.67 -14.67
CA ILE A 14 11.03 0.17 -13.53
C ILE A 14 9.78 -0.40 -12.88
N VAL A 15 9.89 -0.82 -11.62
CA VAL A 15 8.80 -1.41 -10.84
C VAL A 15 8.64 -0.68 -9.50
N SER A 16 7.48 -0.84 -8.87
CA SER A 16 7.31 -0.47 -7.47
C SER A 16 8.18 -1.36 -6.58
N GLY A 17 8.73 -0.81 -5.50
CA GLY A 17 9.58 -1.56 -4.56
C GLY A 17 8.91 -2.80 -4.00
N ILE A 18 7.58 -2.81 -3.87
CA ILE A 18 6.79 -3.97 -3.39
C ILE A 18 6.90 -5.21 -4.28
N CYS A 19 7.40 -5.07 -5.52
CA CYS A 19 7.58 -6.18 -6.45
C CYS A 19 8.93 -6.90 -6.28
N LEU A 20 9.82 -6.34 -5.46
CA LEU A 20 11.21 -6.79 -5.29
C LEU A 20 11.37 -7.49 -3.94
N ASN A 21 12.08 -8.63 -3.94
CA ASN A 21 12.42 -9.42 -2.76
C ASN A 21 13.94 -9.55 -2.68
N ASP A 22 14.56 -9.55 -1.51
CA ASP A 22 16.04 -9.61 -1.38
C ASP A 22 16.69 -10.82 -2.06
N SER A 23 15.96 -11.91 -2.24
CA SER A 23 16.40 -13.09 -2.98
C SER A 23 16.39 -12.94 -4.51
N ASP A 24 15.83 -11.86 -5.07
CA ASP A 24 15.81 -11.65 -6.52
C ASP A 24 17.26 -11.43 -7.02
N PRO A 25 17.75 -12.22 -8.00
CA PRO A 25 19.11 -12.13 -8.55
C PRO A 25 19.25 -10.95 -9.52
N LEU A 26 18.94 -9.74 -9.04
CA LEU A 26 18.86 -8.51 -9.83
C LEU A 26 19.49 -7.35 -9.05
N ALA A 27 20.25 -6.50 -9.74
CA ALA A 27 20.66 -5.21 -9.20
C ALA A 27 19.45 -4.25 -9.12
N ARG A 28 19.43 -3.38 -8.10
CA ARG A 28 18.34 -2.42 -7.85
C ARG A 28 18.92 -1.03 -7.64
N HIS A 29 18.27 -0.04 -8.25
CA HIS A 29 18.60 1.37 -8.07
C HIS A 29 17.34 2.13 -7.66
N ALA A 30 17.42 2.89 -6.56
CA ALA A 30 16.31 3.71 -6.10
C ALA A 30 16.11 4.90 -7.05
N LEU A 31 14.85 5.14 -7.44
CA LEU A 31 14.47 6.24 -8.34
C LEU A 31 13.60 7.29 -7.63
N ASP A 32 13.65 7.35 -6.30
CA ASP A 32 12.83 8.27 -5.47
C ASP A 32 13.07 9.75 -5.78
N ARG A 33 14.22 10.09 -6.37
CA ARG A 33 14.52 11.45 -6.86
C ARG A 33 13.70 11.82 -8.10
N TYR A 34 13.32 10.84 -8.91
CA TYR A 34 12.71 11.04 -10.23
C TYR A 34 11.20 10.82 -10.22
N PHE A 35 10.71 9.95 -9.33
CA PHE A 35 9.28 9.63 -9.24
C PHE A 35 8.71 10.01 -7.88
N PRO A 36 7.47 10.55 -7.84
CA PRO A 36 6.81 10.83 -6.57
C PRO A 36 6.48 9.53 -5.82
N LYS A 37 6.40 9.62 -4.49
CA LYS A 37 5.92 8.52 -3.65
C LYS A 37 4.50 8.14 -4.04
N ARG A 38 4.25 6.85 -4.22
CA ARG A 38 2.91 6.30 -4.47
C ARG A 38 2.20 6.04 -3.15
N THR A 39 0.91 6.35 -3.11
CA THR A 39 0.04 6.06 -1.96
C THR A 39 -0.94 4.94 -2.33
N TYR A 40 -1.11 3.98 -1.44
CA TYR A 40 -2.12 2.92 -1.54
C TYR A 40 -3.18 3.13 -0.45
N GLY A 41 -4.43 2.79 -0.73
CA GLY A 41 -5.53 2.97 0.22
C GLY A 41 -6.77 2.18 -0.15
N VAL A 42 -7.75 2.17 0.75
CA VAL A 42 -9.05 1.52 0.56
C VAL A 42 -10.10 2.58 0.21
N ILE A 43 -10.91 2.32 -0.83
CA ILE A 43 -12.01 3.20 -1.24
C ILE A 43 -13.32 2.67 -0.64
N LEU A 44 -14.05 3.53 0.05
CA LEU A 44 -15.32 3.20 0.70
C LEU A 44 -16.46 4.07 0.15
N ARG A 45 -17.64 3.48 -0.05
CA ARG A 45 -18.84 4.25 -0.37
C ARG A 45 -19.39 4.90 0.90
N ARG A 46 -19.52 6.23 0.89
CA ARG A 46 -20.13 6.99 1.98
C ARG A 46 -21.55 6.47 2.27
N GLY A 47 -21.87 6.29 3.55
CA GLY A 47 -23.21 5.90 4.03
C GLY A 47 -23.55 4.41 3.93
N LYS A 48 -22.65 3.54 3.44
CA LYS A 48 -22.87 2.09 3.46
C LYS A 48 -22.30 1.49 4.74
N PHE A 49 -23.08 0.65 5.42
CA PHE A 49 -22.57 -0.17 6.53
C PHE A 49 -21.53 -1.16 6.01
N LEU A 50 -20.39 -1.20 6.69
CA LEU A 50 -19.34 -2.19 6.43
C LEU A 50 -19.69 -3.47 7.17
N SER A 51 -19.62 -4.61 6.47
CA SER A 51 -19.74 -5.90 7.14
C SER A 51 -18.60 -6.09 8.14
N PRO A 52 -18.78 -6.93 9.18
CA PRO A 52 -17.70 -7.23 10.12
C PRO A 52 -16.41 -7.72 9.43
N GLN A 53 -16.53 -8.48 8.34
CA GLN A 53 -15.38 -8.97 7.57
C GLN A 53 -14.65 -7.82 6.85
N ALA A 54 -15.40 -6.87 6.28
CA ALA A 54 -14.82 -5.69 5.63
C ALA A 54 -14.09 -4.79 6.64
N GLN A 55 -14.66 -4.61 7.84
CA GLN A 55 -14.00 -3.86 8.92
C GLN A 55 -12.68 -4.53 9.33
N ARG A 56 -12.70 -5.86 9.55
CA ARG A 56 -11.50 -6.63 9.89
C ARG A 56 -10.42 -6.57 8.81
N PHE A 57 -10.81 -6.60 7.53
CA PHE A 57 -9.87 -6.42 6.42
C PHE A 57 -9.23 -5.03 6.46
N ILE A 58 -10.01 -3.97 6.66
CA ILE A 58 -9.50 -2.60 6.75
C ILE A 58 -8.56 -2.44 7.97
N GLU A 59 -8.91 -3.03 9.11
CA GLU A 59 -8.05 -3.07 10.30
C GLU A 59 -6.72 -3.81 10.05
N SER A 60 -6.74 -4.88 9.25
CA SER A 60 -5.49 -5.59 8.88
C SER A 60 -4.56 -4.75 8.00
N ILE A 61 -5.11 -3.81 7.22
CA ILE A 61 -4.33 -2.88 6.41
C ILE A 61 -3.82 -1.72 7.27
N ASP A 62 -4.69 -1.15 8.10
CA ASP A 62 -4.35 -0.06 9.02
C ASP A 62 -5.11 -0.22 10.35
N PRO A 63 -4.43 -0.70 11.41
CA PRO A 63 -5.06 -0.95 12.71
C PRO A 63 -5.69 0.28 13.37
N ARG A 64 -5.34 1.49 12.92
CA ARG A 64 -5.83 2.76 13.49
C ARG A 64 -6.94 3.38 12.64
N PHE A 65 -7.41 2.70 11.59
CA PHE A 65 -8.42 3.25 10.66
C PHE A 65 -9.68 3.76 11.36
N PHE A 66 -10.30 2.92 12.18
CA PHE A 66 -11.54 3.30 12.90
C PHE A 66 -11.28 4.17 14.14
N ALA A 67 -10.07 4.13 14.72
CA ALA A 67 -9.70 4.99 15.84
C ALA A 67 -9.62 6.48 15.41
N ARG A 68 -9.14 6.75 14.20
CA ARG A 68 -9.05 8.12 13.64
C ARG A 68 -10.40 8.74 13.29
N SER A 69 -11.45 7.94 13.19
CA SER A 69 -12.79 8.38 12.76
C SER A 69 -13.73 8.71 13.92
N ARG A 70 -13.28 8.51 15.17
CA ARG A 70 -14.06 8.84 16.36
C ARG A 70 -13.93 10.35 16.62
N PRO A 71 -15.03 11.14 16.63
CA PRO A 71 -14.94 12.53 17.04
C PRO A 71 -14.38 12.62 18.46
N ALA A 72 -13.63 13.69 18.75
CA ALA A 72 -13.19 13.97 20.11
C ALA A 72 -14.41 14.01 21.04
N PRO A 73 -14.32 13.51 22.28
CA PRO A 73 -15.42 13.67 23.24
C PRO A 73 -15.71 15.16 23.40
N GLU A 74 -16.95 15.57 23.15
CA GLU A 74 -17.43 16.91 23.48
C GLU A 74 -17.24 17.09 24.99
N ILE A 75 -16.28 17.94 25.37
CA ILE A 75 -16.14 18.42 26.73
C ILE A 75 -17.37 19.30 26.97
N THR A 76 -18.32 18.79 27.75
CA THR A 76 -19.43 19.60 28.26
C THR A 76 -18.99 20.11 29.64
N ASP A 77 -18.80 21.42 29.76
CA ASP A 77 -18.76 22.13 31.05
C ASP A 77 -20.15 22.20 31.68
#